data_AF-A0A5J4RUI5-F1
#
_entry.id   AF-A0A5J4RUI5-F1
#
_cell.length_a   1.000
_cell.length_b   1.000
_cell.length_c   1.000
_cell.angle_alpha   90.00
_cell.angle_beta   90.00
_cell.angle_gamma   90.00
#
_symmetry.space_group_name_H-M   'P 1'
#
loop_
_entity.id
_entity.type
_entity.pdbx_description
1 polymer ?
#
loop_
_entity_poly.entity_id
_entity_poly.type
_entity_poly.pdbx_seq_one_letter_code
_entity_poly.pdbx_strand_id
1 'polypeptide(L)'
;MTIMSRKAAKRWWGINPPKEVAYYYRDDGYCWGDVNPNWKICTYKEIYRKKRERQSREIERKRASINIHPALIWVFYNNTPFFHGWWIYIRTIKKEYAINFRNTFLEKEMLPKIRNLYPLGILPLEETFIEWCEAFEKKYHRSGKKEKNAIAFCHVLIDKYGNLKDVYGKI
;
A
#
# COMPACT_ATOMS: atom_id res chain seq x y z
N MET A 1 -11.55 14.33 -30.61
CA MET A 1 -12.04 15.38 -29.69
C MET A 1 -11.21 16.62 -29.94
N THR A 2 -11.83 17.65 -30.50
CA THR A 2 -11.18 18.94 -30.78
C THR A 2 -11.47 19.88 -29.62
N ILE A 3 -10.45 20.57 -29.13
CA ILE A 3 -10.55 21.53 -28.02
C ILE A 3 -10.20 22.93 -28.52
N MET A 4 -11.00 23.91 -28.13
CA MET A 4 -10.74 25.32 -28.36
C MET A 4 -10.62 26.06 -27.02
N SER A 5 -9.45 26.66 -26.80
CA SER A 5 -9.19 27.48 -25.61
C SER A 5 -9.99 28.78 -25.62
N ARG A 6 -10.14 29.42 -24.45
CA ARG A 6 -10.83 30.72 -24.34
C ARG A 6 -10.20 31.82 -25.20
N LYS A 7 -8.86 31.86 -25.27
CA LYS A 7 -8.13 32.83 -26.09
C LYS A 7 -8.42 32.61 -27.58
N ALA A 8 -8.50 31.34 -28.01
CA ALA A 8 -8.88 30.99 -29.36
C ALA A 8 -10.34 31.35 -29.65
N ALA A 9 -11.27 31.08 -28.73
CA ALA A 9 -12.67 31.49 -28.86
C ALA A 9 -12.81 33.00 -29.04
N LYS A 10 -12.06 33.80 -28.27
CA LYS A 10 -12.03 35.26 -28.41
C LYS A 10 -11.47 35.71 -29.76
N ARG A 11 -10.41 35.06 -30.24
CA ARG A 11 -9.76 35.40 -31.51
C ARG A 11 -10.61 35.03 -32.73
N TRP A 12 -11.22 33.85 -32.72
CA TRP A 12 -11.87 33.27 -33.89
C TRP A 12 -13.39 33.50 -33.94
N TRP A 13 -14.04 33.63 -32.78
CA TRP A 13 -15.49 33.85 -32.71
C TRP A 13 -15.87 35.25 -32.18
N GLY A 14 -14.90 36.07 -31.76
CA GLY A 14 -15.16 37.39 -31.21
C GLY A 14 -15.86 37.40 -29.84
N ILE A 15 -16.16 36.24 -29.25
CA ILE A 15 -16.82 36.13 -27.95
C ILE A 15 -15.83 36.28 -26.80
N ASN A 16 -16.26 36.82 -25.67
CA ASN A 16 -15.46 36.82 -24.44
C ASN A 16 -16.01 35.77 -23.46
N PRO A 17 -15.44 34.56 -23.39
CA PRO A 17 -16.00 33.49 -22.57
C PRO A 17 -16.03 33.86 -21.08
N PRO A 18 -17.12 33.54 -20.36
CA PRO A 18 -17.22 33.71 -18.91
C PRO A 18 -16.04 33.08 -18.17
N LYS A 19 -15.74 33.58 -16.96
CA LYS A 19 -14.53 33.17 -16.21
C LYS A 19 -14.55 31.69 -15.83
N GLU A 20 -15.74 31.12 -15.70
CA GLU A 20 -16.01 29.74 -15.28
C GLU A 20 -15.74 28.74 -16.41
N VAL A 21 -15.77 29.20 -17.67
CA VAL A 21 -15.46 28.38 -18.84
C VAL A 21 -13.96 28.15 -18.92
N ALA A 22 -13.55 26.89 -19.06
CA ALA A 22 -12.15 26.51 -19.25
C ALA A 22 -11.83 26.36 -20.75
N TYR A 23 -12.68 25.65 -21.49
CA TYR A 23 -12.54 25.46 -22.94
C TYR A 23 -13.87 25.04 -23.56
N TYR A 24 -13.94 25.15 -24.88
CA TYR A 24 -14.99 24.55 -25.70
C TYR A 24 -14.45 23.28 -26.32
N TYR A 25 -15.27 22.26 -26.46
CA TYR A 25 -14.86 21.02 -27.13
C TYR A 25 -15.97 20.49 -28.03
N ARG A 26 -15.57 19.71 -29.02
CA ARG A 26 -16.47 18.91 -29.84
C ARG A 26 -15.95 17.48 -29.91
N ASP A 27 -16.87 16.53 -29.85
CA ASP A 27 -16.57 15.14 -30.10
C ASP A 27 -16.66 14.91 -31.60
N ASP A 28 -15.52 14.72 -32.26
CA ASP A 28 -15.39 14.63 -33.71
C ASP A 28 -15.86 13.26 -34.27
N GLY A 29 -16.86 12.63 -33.63
CA GLY A 29 -17.31 11.28 -33.96
C GLY A 29 -17.95 11.13 -35.34
N TYR A 30 -18.44 12.22 -35.94
CA TYR A 30 -19.00 12.24 -37.30
C TYR A 30 -18.76 13.62 -37.91
N CYS A 31 -17.92 13.69 -38.94
CA CYS A 31 -17.57 14.93 -39.63
C CYS A 31 -17.98 14.83 -41.11
N TRP A 32 -19.28 14.72 -41.37
CA TRP A 32 -19.84 14.97 -42.70
C TRP A 32 -21.17 15.72 -42.54
N GLY A 33 -21.22 16.97 -42.99
CA GLY A 33 -22.48 17.54 -43.48
C GLY A 33 -23.22 18.61 -42.67
N ASP A 34 -22.90 18.87 -41.39
CA ASP A 34 -23.68 19.88 -40.62
C ASP A 34 -22.89 21.14 -40.24
N VAL A 35 -23.43 22.28 -40.65
CA VAL A 35 -22.89 23.65 -40.52
C VAL A 35 -23.01 24.21 -39.09
N ASN A 36 -23.47 23.39 -38.14
CA ASN A 36 -23.53 23.77 -36.74
C ASN A 36 -22.64 22.83 -35.91
N PRO A 37 -21.34 23.12 -35.74
CA PRO A 37 -20.51 22.31 -34.87
C PRO A 37 -21.05 22.49 -33.45
N ASN A 38 -21.67 21.46 -32.90
CA ASN A 38 -22.20 21.43 -31.53
C ASN A 38 -21.07 21.49 -30.50
N TRP A 39 -20.41 22.65 -30.41
CA TRP A 39 -19.38 22.94 -29.44
C TRP A 39 -19.99 22.99 -28.04
N LYS A 40 -19.58 22.06 -27.20
CA LYS A 40 -19.96 21.99 -25.80
C LYS A 40 -19.00 22.80 -24.96
N ILE A 41 -19.52 23.35 -23.87
CA ILE A 41 -18.75 24.10 -22.89
C ILE A 41 -18.18 23.11 -21.87
N CYS A 42 -16.89 23.24 -21.53
CA CYS A 42 -16.33 22.63 -20.34
C CYS A 42 -15.92 23.72 -19.35
N THR A 43 -16.47 23.64 -18.14
CA THR A 43 -16.18 24.58 -17.06
C THR A 43 -15.07 24.07 -16.14
N TYR A 44 -14.41 24.99 -15.43
CA TYR A 44 -13.45 24.60 -14.39
C TYR A 44 -14.11 23.74 -13.30
N LYS A 45 -15.36 24.03 -12.93
CA LYS A 45 -16.13 23.23 -11.96
C LYS A 45 -16.26 21.77 -12.40
N GLU A 46 -16.56 21.52 -13.67
CA GLU A 46 -16.64 20.16 -14.21
C GLU A 46 -15.28 19.47 -14.25
N ILE A 47 -14.21 20.20 -14.59
CA ILE A 47 -12.84 19.66 -14.54
C ILE A 47 -12.49 19.24 -13.11
N TYR A 48 -12.75 20.10 -12.12
CA TYR A 48 -12.48 19.78 -10.71
C TYR A 48 -13.33 18.60 -10.22
N ARG A 49 -14.61 18.55 -10.59
CA ARG A 49 -15.49 17.42 -10.27
C ARG A 49 -14.94 16.12 -10.85
N LYS A 50 -14.63 16.07 -12.15
CA LYS A 50 -14.06 14.89 -12.82
C LYS A 50 -12.73 14.45 -12.21
N LYS A 51 -11.84 15.42 -11.87
CA LYS A 51 -10.58 15.13 -11.17
C LYS A 51 -10.84 14.50 -9.81
N ARG A 52 -11.77 15.05 -9.02
CA ARG A 52 -12.15 14.53 -7.70
C ARG A 52 -12.73 13.13 -7.80
N GLU A 53 -13.67 12.90 -8.71
CA GLU A 53 -14.26 11.58 -8.97
C GLU A 53 -13.20 10.55 -9.37
N ARG A 54 -12.29 10.92 -10.27
CA ARG A 54 -11.17 10.05 -10.66
C ARG A 54 -10.28 9.71 -9.48
N GLN A 55 -9.91 10.70 -8.67
CA GLN A 55 -9.10 10.48 -7.46
C GLN A 55 -9.81 9.56 -6.47
N SER A 56 -11.11 9.79 -6.20
CA SER A 56 -11.91 8.92 -5.32
C SER A 56 -11.94 7.49 -5.84
N ARG A 57 -12.20 7.27 -7.13
CA ARG A 57 -12.17 5.93 -7.75
C ARG A 57 -10.80 5.28 -7.68
N GLU A 58 -9.73 6.03 -7.92
CA GLU A 58 -8.36 5.50 -7.81
C GLU A 58 -8.02 5.13 -6.36
N ILE A 59 -8.45 5.92 -5.38
CA ILE A 59 -8.29 5.62 -3.94
C ILE A 59 -9.09 4.37 -3.57
N GLU A 60 -10.35 4.28 -3.98
CA GLU A 60 -11.19 3.10 -3.76
C GLU A 60 -10.59 1.85 -4.39
N ARG A 61 -10.14 1.93 -5.64
CA ARG A 61 -9.45 0.82 -6.32
C ARG A 61 -8.21 0.37 -5.57
N LYS A 62 -7.35 1.30 -5.13
CA LYS A 62 -6.15 1.00 -4.34
C LYS A 62 -6.45 0.44 -2.95
N ARG A 63 -7.61 0.80 -2.37
CA ARG A 63 -8.10 0.26 -1.09
C ARG A 63 -8.74 -1.12 -1.25
N ALA A 64 -9.34 -1.40 -2.40
CA ALA A 64 -9.95 -2.68 -2.72
C ALA A 64 -8.92 -3.74 -3.16
N SER A 65 -7.76 -3.33 -3.67
CA SER A 65 -6.69 -4.27 -4.00
C SER A 65 -6.03 -4.82 -2.74
N ILE A 66 -5.95 -6.16 -2.66
CA ILE A 66 -5.14 -6.90 -1.68
C ILE A 66 -3.68 -6.50 -1.91
N ASN A 67 -3.15 -5.60 -1.09
CA ASN A 67 -1.79 -5.11 -1.24
C ASN A 67 -0.84 -6.01 -0.45
N ILE A 68 -0.16 -6.88 -1.19
CA ILE A 68 0.95 -7.66 -0.66
C ILE A 68 2.21 -6.79 -0.71
N HIS A 69 2.85 -6.60 0.44
CA HIS A 69 4.02 -5.76 0.59
C HIS A 69 5.25 -6.59 0.98
N PRO A 70 6.44 -6.30 0.43
CA PRO A 70 7.67 -6.90 0.93
C PRO A 70 7.93 -6.44 2.37
N ALA A 71 8.38 -7.36 3.19
CA ALA A 71 8.62 -7.17 4.60
C ALA A 71 9.80 -8.03 5.10
N LEU A 72 10.19 -7.76 6.33
CA LEU A 72 11.23 -8.47 7.06
C LEU A 72 10.65 -8.97 8.37
N ILE A 73 10.83 -10.25 8.66
CA ILE A 73 10.69 -10.77 10.01
C ILE A 73 12.01 -10.50 10.72
N TRP A 74 11.93 -9.81 11.85
CA TRP A 74 13.05 -9.47 12.69
C TRP A 74 12.87 -10.15 14.04
N VAL A 75 13.75 -11.11 14.32
CA VAL A 75 13.80 -11.85 15.59
C VAL A 75 15.03 -11.40 16.34
N PHE A 76 14.88 -10.95 17.58
CA PHE A 76 16.02 -10.55 18.39
C PHE A 76 15.78 -10.83 19.86
N TYR A 77 16.87 -10.96 20.61
CA TYR A 77 16.82 -11.08 22.06
C TYR A 77 17.08 -9.72 22.68
N ASN A 78 16.18 -9.28 23.56
CA ASN A 78 16.34 -8.05 24.31
C ASN A 78 16.74 -8.38 25.75
N ASN A 79 17.80 -7.74 26.23
CA ASN A 79 18.37 -7.99 27.55
C ASN A 79 18.15 -6.83 28.53
N THR A 80 17.12 -6.00 28.32
CA THR A 80 16.79 -4.93 29.26
C THR A 80 15.96 -5.46 30.45
N PRO A 81 16.08 -4.87 31.65
CA PRO A 81 15.40 -5.37 32.85
C PRO A 81 13.86 -5.49 32.73
N PHE A 82 13.23 -4.63 31.93
CA PHE A 82 11.77 -4.55 31.81
C PHE A 82 11.20 -5.30 30.60
N PHE A 83 12.01 -5.54 29.59
CA PHE A 83 11.60 -6.16 28.33
C PHE A 83 12.54 -7.30 27.96
N HIS A 84 12.90 -8.10 28.97
CA HIS A 84 13.79 -9.23 28.82
C HIS A 84 13.11 -10.36 28.03
N GLY A 85 13.77 -10.89 27.01
CA GLY A 85 13.28 -12.06 26.26
C GLY A 85 13.42 -11.94 24.75
N TRP A 86 12.84 -12.91 24.04
CA TRP A 86 12.78 -12.95 22.59
C TRP A 86 11.63 -12.11 22.05
N TRP A 87 11.91 -11.31 21.02
CA TRP A 87 10.92 -10.45 20.39
C TRP A 87 10.93 -10.64 18.88
N ILE A 88 9.72 -10.58 18.31
CA ILE A 88 9.47 -10.71 16.89
C ILE A 88 8.73 -9.46 16.41
N TYR A 89 9.31 -8.84 15.40
CA TYR A 89 8.68 -7.79 14.62
C TYR A 89 8.52 -8.22 13.18
N ILE A 90 7.46 -7.74 12.54
CA ILE A 90 7.41 -7.65 11.08
C ILE A 90 7.60 -6.20 10.67
N ARG A 91 8.63 -5.93 9.86
CA ARG A 91 8.99 -4.59 9.40
C ARG A 91 8.76 -4.48 7.90
N THR A 92 7.95 -3.51 7.52
CA THR A 92 7.87 -3.02 6.14
C THR A 92 8.70 -1.73 6.02
N ILE A 93 8.85 -1.21 4.81
CA ILE A 93 9.51 0.10 4.58
C ILE A 93 8.84 1.23 5.40
N LYS A 94 7.53 1.14 5.65
CA LYS A 94 6.74 2.25 6.22
C LYS A 94 6.28 2.03 7.65
N LYS A 95 6.25 0.78 8.13
CA LYS A 95 5.60 0.42 9.40
C LYS A 95 6.21 -0.84 10.00
N GLU A 96 6.16 -0.91 11.31
CA GLU A 96 6.61 -2.02 12.13
C GLU A 96 5.43 -2.59 12.93
N TYR A 97 5.38 -3.91 13.02
CA TYR A 97 4.34 -4.65 13.73
C TYR A 97 5.00 -5.52 14.78
N ALA A 98 4.81 -5.17 16.05
CA ALA A 98 5.22 -5.99 17.18
C ALA A 98 4.30 -7.21 17.29
N ILE A 99 4.84 -8.42 17.24
CA ILE A 99 4.03 -9.64 17.16
C ILE A 99 3.78 -10.25 18.53
N ASN A 100 4.84 -10.54 19.30
CA ASN A 100 4.74 -11.23 20.58
C ASN A 100 4.88 -10.28 21.78
N PHE A 101 4.37 -9.04 21.65
CA PHE A 101 4.61 -8.01 22.65
C PHE A 101 3.67 -8.02 23.86
N ARG A 102 2.44 -8.41 23.57
CA ARG A 102 1.30 -8.45 24.48
C ARG A 102 0.45 -9.56 23.91
N ASN A 103 -0.09 -10.43 24.78
CA ASN A 103 -0.98 -11.54 24.44
C ASN A 103 -2.23 -11.03 23.70
N THR A 104 -2.04 -10.71 22.44
CA THR A 104 -2.96 -9.99 21.57
C THR A 104 -3.48 -10.96 20.54
N PHE A 105 -4.64 -10.65 19.97
CA PHE A 105 -5.20 -11.44 18.89
C PHE A 105 -4.20 -11.61 17.73
N LEU A 106 -3.42 -10.57 17.43
CA LEU A 106 -2.40 -10.59 16.39
C LEU A 106 -1.30 -11.62 16.68
N GLU A 107 -0.87 -11.75 17.94
CA GLU A 107 0.13 -12.73 18.36
C GLU A 107 -0.34 -14.16 18.07
N LYS A 108 -1.55 -14.51 18.53
CA LYS A 108 -2.10 -15.87 18.44
C LYS A 108 -2.24 -16.35 17.00
N GLU A 109 -2.60 -15.46 16.08
CA GLU A 109 -2.76 -15.82 14.67
C GLU A 109 -1.46 -15.75 13.87
N MET A 110 -0.62 -14.73 14.11
CA MET A 110 0.55 -14.49 13.26
C MET A 110 1.74 -15.36 13.66
N LEU A 111 1.93 -15.64 14.96
CA LEU A 111 3.10 -16.36 15.43
C LEU A 111 3.21 -17.78 14.84
N PRO A 112 2.14 -18.61 14.82
CA PRO A 112 2.20 -19.93 14.17
C PRO A 112 2.49 -19.82 12.67
N LYS A 113 1.92 -18.81 11.99
CA LYS A 113 2.16 -18.58 10.56
C LYS A 113 3.62 -18.25 10.28
N ILE A 114 4.22 -17.34 11.05
CA ILE A 114 5.66 -16.99 10.96
C ILE A 114 6.53 -18.24 11.15
N ARG A 115 6.19 -19.08 12.12
CA ARG A 115 6.96 -20.31 12.41
C ARG A 115 6.83 -21.34 11.30
N ASN A 116 5.63 -21.47 10.71
CA ASN A 116 5.40 -22.34 9.56
C ASN A 116 6.08 -21.84 8.28
N LEU A 117 6.23 -20.52 8.13
CA LEU A 117 6.95 -19.90 7.01
C LEU A 117 8.45 -20.25 7.01
N TYR A 118 9.01 -20.50 8.19
CA TYR A 118 10.41 -20.87 8.37
C TYR A 118 10.51 -22.15 9.19
N PRO A 119 10.31 -23.32 8.56
CA PRO A 119 10.47 -24.59 9.24
C PRO A 119 11.95 -24.81 9.56
N LEU A 120 12.25 -25.00 10.84
CA LEU A 120 13.61 -25.18 11.37
C LEU A 120 13.79 -26.54 12.05
N GLY A 121 12.93 -27.51 11.73
CA GLY A 121 12.91 -28.83 12.38
C GLY A 121 12.32 -28.83 13.80
N ILE A 122 11.70 -27.72 14.19
CA ILE A 122 11.03 -27.54 15.49
C ILE A 122 9.53 -27.38 15.20
N LEU A 123 8.70 -28.19 15.85
CA LEU A 123 7.25 -28.10 15.70
C LEU A 123 6.76 -26.71 16.15
N PRO A 124 5.75 -26.12 15.50
CA PRO A 124 5.28 -24.77 15.79
C PRO A 124 4.39 -24.69 17.05
N LEU A 125 4.77 -25.36 18.15
CA LEU A 125 4.02 -25.41 19.41
C LEU A 125 4.44 -24.28 20.35
N GLU A 126 3.53 -23.75 21.18
CA GLU A 126 3.81 -22.61 22.06
C GLU A 126 5.01 -22.86 22.99
N GLU A 127 5.12 -24.07 23.51
CA GLU A 127 6.20 -24.52 24.40
C GLU A 127 7.58 -24.49 23.75
N THR A 128 7.63 -24.56 22.42
CA THR A 128 8.89 -24.63 21.65
C THR A 128 9.27 -23.28 21.02
N PHE A 129 8.65 -22.19 21.50
CA PHE A 129 8.86 -20.85 20.96
C PHE A 129 10.31 -20.40 21.09
N ILE A 130 10.94 -20.64 22.26
CA ILE A 130 12.31 -20.19 22.55
C ILE A 130 13.29 -20.92 21.65
N GLU A 131 13.17 -22.25 21.54
CA GLU A 131 14.00 -23.11 20.70
C GLU A 131 13.89 -22.69 19.24
N TRP A 132 12.67 -22.37 18.78
CA TRP A 132 12.47 -21.86 17.43
C TRP A 132 13.19 -20.53 17.21
N CYS A 133 13.14 -19.59 18.17
CA CYS A 133 13.83 -18.31 18.07
C CYS A 133 15.35 -18.46 18.01
N GLU A 134 15.91 -19.37 18.81
CA GLU A 134 17.35 -19.67 18.80
C GLU A 134 17.79 -20.32 17.49
N ALA A 135 17.02 -21.28 16.98
CA ALA A 135 17.29 -21.89 15.68
C ALA A 135 17.18 -20.88 14.54
N PHE A 136 16.20 -19.96 14.62
CA PHE A 136 16.00 -18.91 13.64
C PHE A 136 17.18 -17.95 13.65
N GLU A 137 17.61 -17.55 14.85
CA GLU A 137 18.76 -16.68 15.03
C GLU A 137 20.03 -17.29 14.44
N LYS A 138 20.31 -18.56 14.75
CA LYS A 138 21.46 -19.28 14.21
C LYS A 138 21.47 -19.34 12.68
N LYS A 139 20.30 -19.50 12.04
CA LYS A 139 20.19 -19.63 10.58
C LYS A 139 20.22 -18.29 9.84
N TYR A 140 19.61 -17.27 10.40
CA TYR A 140 19.40 -15.96 9.75
C TYR A 140 20.11 -14.81 10.49
N HIS A 141 21.14 -15.14 11.27
CA HIS A 141 21.91 -14.16 12.05
C HIS A 141 22.41 -13.02 11.17
N ARG A 142 22.27 -11.80 11.66
CA ARG A 142 22.81 -10.63 10.98
C ARG A 142 24.29 -10.47 11.34
N SER A 143 25.15 -10.81 10.38
CA SER A 143 26.60 -10.63 10.49
C SER A 143 26.98 -9.21 10.95
N GLY A 144 27.92 -9.11 11.89
CA GLY A 144 28.39 -7.84 12.44
C GLY A 144 27.59 -7.31 13.65
N LYS A 145 26.57 -8.04 14.12
CA LYS A 145 25.91 -7.77 15.40
C LYS A 145 26.42 -8.76 16.46
N LYS A 146 26.80 -8.22 17.64
CA LYS A 146 27.19 -9.02 18.82
C LYS A 146 25.99 -9.59 19.56
N GLU A 147 24.86 -8.92 19.48
CA GLU A 147 23.59 -9.34 20.10
C GLU A 147 22.86 -10.34 19.20
N LYS A 148 22.09 -11.24 19.82
CA LYS A 148 21.25 -12.21 19.11
C LYS A 148 20.22 -11.48 18.25
N ASN A 149 20.40 -11.49 16.94
CA ASN A 149 19.66 -10.62 16.02
C ASN A 149 19.61 -11.21 14.61
N ALA A 150 18.42 -11.58 14.15
CA ALA A 150 18.22 -12.26 12.88
C ALA A 150 17.08 -11.67 12.06
N ILE A 151 17.26 -11.73 10.74
CA ILE A 151 16.34 -11.12 9.78
C ILE A 151 16.09 -12.07 8.61
N ALA A 152 14.81 -12.28 8.26
CA ALA A 152 14.43 -13.00 7.05
C ALA A 152 13.35 -12.27 6.25
N PHE A 153 13.35 -12.46 4.93
CA PHE A 153 12.44 -11.78 4.00
C PHE A 153 11.09 -12.49 3.89
N CYS A 154 10.01 -11.75 4.08
CA CYS A 154 8.65 -12.23 3.85
C CYS A 154 7.84 -11.22 3.03
N HIS A 155 6.60 -11.59 2.73
CA HIS A 155 5.59 -10.68 2.25
C HIS A 155 4.46 -10.59 3.26
N VAL A 156 3.76 -9.46 3.31
CA VAL A 156 2.62 -9.26 4.21
C VAL A 156 1.42 -8.70 3.49
N LEU A 157 0.24 -9.13 3.89
CA LEU A 157 -1.01 -8.47 3.53
C LEU A 157 -1.37 -7.46 4.61
N ILE A 158 -1.57 -6.22 4.18
CA ILE A 158 -1.97 -5.11 5.04
C ILE A 158 -3.34 -4.61 4.58
N ASP A 159 -4.26 -4.40 5.53
CA ASP A 159 -5.58 -3.86 5.22
C ASP A 159 -5.56 -2.35 4.91
N LYS A 160 -6.72 -1.81 4.52
CA LYS A 160 -6.90 -0.38 4.22
C LYS A 160 -6.63 0.56 5.41
N TYR A 161 -6.61 0.05 6.63
CA TYR A 161 -6.31 0.80 7.86
C TYR A 161 -4.85 0.66 8.28
N GLY A 162 -4.05 -0.09 7.53
CA GLY A 162 -2.65 -0.34 7.86
C GLY A 162 -2.47 -1.41 8.93
N ASN A 163 -3.47 -2.28 9.17
CA ASN A 163 -3.31 -3.42 10.07
C ASN A 163 -2.74 -4.61 9.30
N LEU A 164 -1.82 -5.32 9.94
CA LEU A 164 -1.33 -6.60 9.44
C LEU A 164 -2.49 -7.62 9.45
N LYS A 165 -2.76 -8.23 8.30
CA LYS A 165 -3.77 -9.27 8.14
C LYS A 165 -3.17 -10.65 7.94
N ASP A 166 -2.07 -10.72 7.20
CA ASP A 166 -1.43 -12.00 6.95
C ASP A 166 0.04 -11.86 6.58
N VAL A 167 0.77 -12.98 6.63
CA VAL A 167 2.17 -13.10 6.26
C VAL A 167 2.37 -14.29 5.32
N TYR A 168 3.18 -14.08 4.29
CA TYR A 168 3.46 -15.02 3.21
C TYR A 168 4.96 -15.15 3.01
N GLY A 169 5.36 -16.26 2.37
CA GLY A 169 6.75 -16.56 2.06
C GLY A 169 7.24 -15.74 0.86
N LYS A 170 8.31 -16.25 0.24
CA LYS A 170 8.75 -15.74 -1.05
C LYS A 170 7.67 -16.08 -2.09
N ILE A 171 7.08 -15.05 -2.70
CA ILE A 171 6.19 -15.15 -3.87
C ILE A 171 7.08 -15.16 -5.11
#